data_AF-A0A517QKN6-F1
#
_entry.id   AF-A0A517QKN6-F1
#
_cell.length_a   1.000
_cell.length_b   1.000
_cell.length_c   1.000
_cell.angle_alpha   90.00
_cell.angle_beta   90.00
_cell.angle_gamma   90.00
#
_symmetry.space_group_name_H-M   'P 1'
#
loop_
_entity.id
_entity.type
_entity.pdbx_description
1 polymer ?
#
loop_
_entity_poly.entity_id
_entity_poly.type
_entity_poly.pdbx_seq_one_letter_code
_entity_poly.pdbx_strand_id
1 'polypeptide(L)'
;MTVANVIRQLFEDGRLVLQTDQRPTLGEICKGVDVVVEFEPVFRQTLALTPPDIAQDAVSWSVEQFYLIAQRVAYQHLDQNRIEFHFDAPPADALYSVDLLFRFLPDLLRLSQSTDVNASLTERLMNLATDWPLSSVGIALSAEPEVQAILDCRSLRILYVDRIIAAGDVDRLSHSEIRNDVRAAIGANPQLSPKLSECLLTTFQNETDET
;
A
#
# COMPACT_ATOMS: atom_id res chain seq x y z
N MET A 1 -25.60 -2.20 4.26
CA MET A 1 -24.68 -2.08 3.10
C MET A 1 -23.70 -3.24 3.17
N THR A 2 -23.44 -3.93 2.06
CA THR A 2 -22.56 -5.12 1.99
C THR A 2 -21.09 -4.71 1.80
N VAL A 3 -20.14 -5.62 2.07
CA VAL A 3 -18.69 -5.43 1.80
C VAL A 3 -18.45 -4.92 0.37
N ALA A 4 -19.11 -5.51 -0.62
CA ALA A 4 -19.03 -5.11 -2.02
C ALA A 4 -19.39 -3.64 -2.27
N ASN A 5 -20.44 -3.12 -1.61
CA ASN A 5 -20.83 -1.72 -1.77
C ASN A 5 -19.81 -0.77 -1.14
N VAL A 6 -19.21 -1.16 -0.01
CA VAL A 6 -18.17 -0.37 0.65
C VAL A 6 -16.94 -0.27 -0.24
N ILE A 7 -16.49 -1.38 -0.81
CA ILE A 7 -15.33 -1.40 -1.72
C ILE A 7 -15.64 -0.61 -3.00
N ARG A 8 -16.81 -0.78 -3.59
CA ARG A 8 -17.21 -0.03 -4.79
C ARG A 8 -17.21 1.46 -4.53
N GLN A 9 -17.83 1.89 -3.43
CA GLN A 9 -17.86 3.30 -3.06
C GLN A 9 -16.45 3.86 -2.76
N LEU A 10 -15.58 3.05 -2.16
CA LEU A 10 -14.19 3.43 -1.97
C LEU A 10 -13.47 3.67 -3.31
N PHE A 11 -13.69 2.81 -4.30
CA PHE A 11 -13.04 2.93 -5.61
C PHE A 11 -13.63 4.05 -6.47
N GLU A 12 -14.93 4.29 -6.40
CA GLU A 12 -15.62 5.32 -7.19
C GLU A 12 -15.47 6.72 -6.57
N ASP A 13 -15.65 6.84 -5.25
CA ASP A 13 -15.73 8.13 -4.57
C ASP A 13 -14.51 8.43 -3.68
N GLY A 14 -13.62 7.46 -3.45
CA GLY A 14 -12.57 7.58 -2.43
C GLY A 14 -13.11 7.59 -1.01
N ARG A 15 -14.36 7.14 -0.78
CA ARG A 15 -15.04 7.24 0.51
C ARG A 15 -15.27 5.88 1.15
N LEU A 16 -14.76 5.73 2.36
CA LEU A 16 -14.98 4.57 3.20
C LEU A 16 -16.21 4.81 4.11
N VAL A 17 -17.32 4.14 3.80
CA VAL A 17 -18.56 4.25 4.59
C VAL A 17 -18.94 2.87 5.14
N LEU A 18 -18.91 2.73 6.47
CA LEU A 18 -19.33 1.52 7.16
C LEU A 18 -20.69 1.72 7.83
N GLN A 19 -21.55 0.72 7.76
CA GLN A 19 -22.89 0.74 8.34
C GLN A 19 -23.12 -0.33 9.41
N THR A 20 -22.18 -1.24 9.61
CA THR A 20 -22.31 -2.34 10.57
C THR A 20 -20.95 -2.74 11.13
N ASP A 21 -20.98 -3.14 12.40
CA ASP A 21 -19.88 -3.75 13.14
C ASP A 21 -19.93 -5.29 13.10
N GLN A 22 -20.92 -5.87 12.39
CA GLN A 22 -21.01 -7.31 12.22
C GLN A 22 -19.88 -7.82 11.34
N ARG A 23 -19.24 -8.92 11.76
CA ARG A 23 -18.20 -9.57 10.97
C ARG A 23 -18.78 -9.99 9.60
N PRO A 24 -18.10 -9.69 8.49
CA PRO A 24 -18.57 -10.09 7.17
C PRO A 24 -18.61 -11.62 7.05
N THR A 25 -19.64 -12.12 6.40
CA THR A 25 -19.74 -13.54 6.01
C THR A 25 -18.82 -13.84 4.82
N LEU A 26 -18.45 -15.11 4.64
CA LEU A 26 -17.67 -15.53 3.46
C LEU A 26 -18.35 -15.11 2.14
N GLY A 27 -19.67 -15.20 2.05
CA GLY A 27 -20.41 -14.76 0.88
C GLY A 27 -20.34 -13.25 0.62
N GLU A 28 -20.18 -12.43 1.65
CA GLU A 28 -19.93 -10.99 1.50
C GLU A 28 -18.50 -10.70 1.07
N ILE A 29 -17.53 -11.44 1.61
CA ILE A 29 -16.13 -11.36 1.17
C ILE A 29 -16.01 -11.71 -0.31
N CYS A 30 -16.60 -12.83 -0.76
CA CYS A 30 -16.58 -13.22 -2.18
C CYS A 30 -17.17 -12.13 -3.09
N LYS A 31 -18.29 -11.50 -2.68
CA LYS A 31 -18.85 -10.37 -3.45
C LYS A 31 -17.93 -9.14 -3.45
N GLY A 32 -17.17 -8.93 -2.38
CA GLY A 32 -16.14 -7.90 -2.34
C GLY A 32 -14.98 -8.20 -3.29
N VAL A 33 -14.55 -9.45 -3.37
CA VAL A 33 -13.55 -9.92 -4.35
C VAL A 33 -14.03 -9.67 -5.77
N ASP A 34 -15.27 -10.00 -6.09
CA ASP A 34 -15.85 -9.76 -7.42
C ASP A 34 -15.73 -8.27 -7.82
N VAL A 35 -15.94 -7.34 -6.88
CA VAL A 35 -15.77 -5.90 -7.12
C VAL A 35 -14.30 -5.55 -7.35
N VAL A 36 -13.36 -6.09 -6.57
CA VAL A 36 -11.93 -5.82 -6.80
C VAL A 36 -11.49 -6.32 -8.18
N VAL A 37 -11.93 -7.52 -8.56
CA VAL A 37 -11.65 -8.12 -9.88
C VAL A 37 -12.31 -7.33 -11.01
N GLU A 38 -13.51 -6.78 -10.80
CA GLU A 38 -14.20 -5.92 -11.78
C GLU A 38 -13.42 -4.63 -12.07
N PHE A 39 -12.83 -4.01 -11.04
CA PHE A 39 -12.07 -2.76 -11.19
C PHE A 39 -10.62 -2.96 -11.63
N GLU A 40 -10.07 -4.17 -11.49
CA GLU A 40 -8.68 -4.47 -11.85
C GLU A 40 -8.32 -4.05 -13.29
N PRO A 41 -9.13 -4.32 -14.33
CA PRO A 41 -8.79 -3.92 -15.69
C PRO A 41 -8.70 -2.40 -15.88
N VAL A 42 -9.45 -1.63 -15.07
CA VAL A 42 -9.39 -0.16 -15.08
C VAL A 42 -8.07 0.31 -14.47
N PHE A 43 -7.67 -0.26 -13.33
CA PHE A 43 -6.38 0.05 -12.72
C PHE A 43 -5.20 -0.43 -13.56
N ARG A 44 -5.31 -1.58 -14.22
CA ARG A 44 -4.29 -2.10 -15.13
C ARG A 44 -3.99 -1.14 -16.27
N GLN A 45 -4.99 -0.43 -16.79
CA GLN A 45 -4.82 0.55 -17.88
C GLN A 45 -4.00 1.79 -17.47
N THR A 46 -3.90 2.09 -16.17
CA THR A 46 -3.12 3.24 -15.71
C THR A 46 -1.65 2.89 -15.47
N LEU A 47 -1.27 1.62 -15.58
CA LEU A 47 0.08 1.15 -15.28
C LEU A 47 0.97 1.15 -16.51
N ALA A 48 2.24 1.47 -16.29
CA ALA A 48 3.27 1.24 -17.28
C ALA A 48 3.54 -0.27 -17.41
N LEU A 49 3.60 -0.75 -18.66
CA LEU A 49 3.83 -2.15 -19.00
C LEU A 49 2.71 -3.08 -18.48
N THR A 50 2.94 -4.39 -18.56
CA THR A 50 1.99 -5.39 -18.07
C THR A 50 2.33 -5.74 -16.61
N PRO A 51 1.43 -5.49 -15.65
CA PRO A 51 1.61 -5.96 -14.28
C PRO A 51 1.35 -7.47 -14.20
N PRO A 52 1.75 -8.13 -13.10
CA PRO A 52 1.45 -9.54 -12.85
C PRO A 52 -0.05 -9.86 -12.97
N ASP A 53 -0.37 -11.13 -13.14
CA ASP A 53 -1.75 -11.61 -13.02
C ASP A 53 -2.23 -11.51 -11.57
N ILE A 54 -3.55 -11.48 -11.37
CA ILE A 54 -4.13 -11.45 -10.03
C ILE A 54 -4.02 -12.82 -9.34
N ALA A 55 -3.55 -12.81 -8.10
CA ALA A 55 -3.59 -13.91 -7.16
C ALA A 55 -4.91 -13.84 -6.36
N GLN A 56 -5.85 -14.73 -6.68
CA GLN A 56 -7.22 -14.70 -6.13
C GLN A 56 -7.27 -14.82 -4.61
N ASP A 57 -6.38 -15.63 -4.04
CA ASP A 57 -6.20 -15.78 -2.60
C ASP A 57 -5.72 -14.48 -1.94
N ALA A 58 -4.78 -13.77 -2.56
CA ALA A 58 -4.30 -12.47 -2.11
C ALA A 58 -5.40 -11.40 -2.18
N VAL A 59 -6.24 -11.39 -3.23
CA VAL A 59 -7.40 -10.49 -3.31
C VAL A 59 -8.43 -10.82 -2.24
N SER A 60 -8.79 -12.09 -2.06
CA SER A 60 -9.74 -12.50 -1.02
C SER A 60 -9.26 -12.11 0.37
N TRP A 61 -7.97 -12.31 0.63
CA TRP A 61 -7.36 -11.91 1.88
C TRP A 61 -7.42 -10.39 2.08
N SER A 62 -7.03 -9.61 1.07
CA SER A 62 -7.02 -8.15 1.18
C SER A 62 -8.42 -7.58 1.43
N VAL A 63 -9.45 -8.14 0.80
CA VAL A 63 -10.86 -7.77 1.03
C VAL A 63 -11.27 -8.01 2.47
N GLU A 64 -10.99 -9.20 3.02
CA GLU A 64 -11.30 -9.49 4.43
C GLU A 64 -10.54 -8.56 5.37
N GLN A 65 -9.23 -8.38 5.16
CA GLN A 65 -8.39 -7.56 6.02
C GLN A 65 -8.81 -6.10 6.02
N PHE A 66 -8.91 -5.51 4.83
CA PHE A 66 -9.20 -4.10 4.68
C PHE A 66 -10.53 -3.77 5.34
N TYR A 67 -11.55 -4.62 5.12
CA TYR A 67 -12.85 -4.43 5.73
C TYR A 67 -12.80 -4.55 7.27
N LEU A 68 -12.12 -5.57 7.81
CA LEU A 68 -12.00 -5.76 9.26
C LEU A 68 -11.18 -4.65 9.93
N ILE A 69 -10.14 -4.15 9.29
CA ILE A 69 -9.38 -2.99 9.75
C ILE A 69 -10.26 -1.75 9.74
N ALA A 70 -10.96 -1.49 8.63
CA ALA A 70 -11.90 -0.39 8.52
C ALA A 70 -12.96 -0.43 9.62
N GLN A 71 -13.50 -1.62 9.92
CA GLN A 71 -14.45 -1.80 11.02
C GLN A 71 -13.84 -1.42 12.37
N ARG A 72 -12.59 -1.78 12.65
CA ARG A 72 -11.92 -1.40 13.91
C ARG A 72 -11.63 0.09 14.01
N VAL A 73 -11.28 0.73 12.89
CA VAL A 73 -11.12 2.18 12.84
C VAL A 73 -12.45 2.88 13.13
N ALA A 74 -13.57 2.37 12.61
CA ALA A 74 -14.90 2.95 12.81
C ALA A 74 -15.57 2.58 14.15
N TYR A 75 -15.32 1.37 14.67
CA TYR A 75 -16.00 0.78 15.82
C TYR A 75 -14.99 0.32 16.87
N GLN A 76 -14.70 1.22 17.81
CA GLN A 76 -13.63 1.03 18.82
C GLN A 76 -13.87 -0.12 19.81
N HIS A 77 -15.11 -0.63 19.93
CA HIS A 77 -15.44 -1.74 20.83
C HIS A 77 -15.14 -3.13 20.25
N LEU A 78 -14.73 -3.21 18.99
CA LEU A 78 -14.44 -4.49 18.34
C LEU A 78 -13.13 -5.11 18.83
N ASP A 79 -13.19 -6.40 19.14
CA ASP A 79 -12.07 -7.14 19.70
C ASP A 79 -10.88 -7.24 18.72
N GLN A 80 -9.67 -7.23 19.30
CA GLN A 80 -8.39 -7.14 18.58
C GLN A 80 -7.86 -8.51 18.11
N ASN A 81 -8.76 -9.47 17.85
CA ASN A 81 -8.33 -10.81 17.43
C ASN A 81 -7.52 -10.74 16.14
N ARG A 82 -6.36 -11.42 16.17
CA ARG A 82 -5.40 -11.41 15.08
C ARG A 82 -6.04 -11.96 13.81
N ILE A 83 -5.75 -11.30 12.71
CA ILE A 83 -5.84 -11.92 11.41
C ILE A 83 -4.39 -12.04 10.96
N GLU A 84 -3.93 -13.28 10.84
CA GLU A 84 -2.56 -13.58 10.45
C GLU A 84 -2.57 -14.02 9.00
N PHE A 85 -1.81 -13.31 8.19
CA PHE A 85 -1.40 -13.79 6.89
C PHE A 85 0.03 -13.32 6.74
N HIS A 86 0.92 -14.30 6.76
CA HIS A 86 2.33 -14.06 6.75
C HIS A 86 2.85 -14.57 5.41
N PHE A 87 3.36 -13.66 4.61
CA PHE A 87 4.34 -14.01 3.59
C PHE A 87 5.68 -13.59 4.15
N ASP A 88 6.63 -14.52 4.27
CA ASP A 88 8.01 -14.16 4.64
C ASP A 88 8.60 -13.15 3.62
N ALA A 89 8.16 -13.25 2.35
CA ALA A 89 8.28 -12.22 1.32
C ALA A 89 7.17 -12.44 0.27
N PRO A 90 6.21 -11.52 0.09
CA PRO A 90 5.13 -11.72 -0.86
C PRO A 90 5.65 -11.66 -2.31
N PRO A 91 5.24 -12.60 -3.18
CA PRO A 91 5.58 -12.53 -4.61
C PRO A 91 4.91 -11.33 -5.31
N ALA A 92 5.37 -11.01 -6.51
CA ALA A 92 4.93 -9.82 -7.25
C ALA A 92 3.41 -9.82 -7.55
N ASP A 93 2.82 -10.96 -7.86
CA ASP A 93 1.37 -11.13 -8.06
C ASP A 93 0.57 -10.88 -6.78
N ALA A 94 1.03 -11.39 -5.64
CA ALA A 94 0.43 -11.10 -4.34
C ALA A 94 0.53 -9.61 -3.99
N LEU A 95 1.71 -8.99 -4.16
CA LEU A 95 1.91 -7.56 -3.96
C LEU A 95 0.94 -6.73 -4.80
N TYR A 96 0.84 -7.03 -6.09
CA TYR A 96 -0.08 -6.33 -7.00
C TYR A 96 -1.55 -6.52 -6.57
N SER A 97 -1.94 -7.75 -6.27
CA SER A 97 -3.31 -8.13 -5.92
C SER A 97 -3.80 -7.48 -4.63
N VAL A 98 -2.95 -7.46 -3.60
CA VAL A 98 -3.26 -6.77 -2.35
C VAL A 98 -3.35 -5.27 -2.56
N ASP A 99 -2.44 -4.71 -3.37
CA ASP A 99 -2.39 -3.28 -3.63
C ASP A 99 -3.63 -2.70 -4.32
N LEU A 100 -4.38 -3.51 -5.08
CA LEU A 100 -5.65 -3.08 -5.67
C LEU A 100 -6.59 -2.46 -4.64
N LEU A 101 -6.60 -2.99 -3.41
CA LEU A 101 -7.37 -2.46 -2.30
C LEU A 101 -6.50 -1.72 -1.27
N PHE A 102 -5.29 -2.21 -0.98
CA PHE A 102 -4.43 -1.63 0.05
C PHE A 102 -3.74 -0.34 -0.39
N ARG A 103 -3.86 0.12 -1.63
CA ARG A 103 -3.47 1.50 -2.01
C ARG A 103 -4.13 2.60 -1.14
N PHE A 104 -5.25 2.27 -0.48
CA PHE A 104 -5.93 3.15 0.49
C PHE A 104 -5.44 2.97 1.93
N LEU A 105 -4.43 2.12 2.18
CA LEU A 105 -3.83 1.88 3.49
C LEU A 105 -3.27 3.15 4.13
N PRO A 106 -2.57 4.07 3.42
CA PRO A 106 -2.10 5.31 4.02
C PRO A 106 -3.25 6.15 4.60
N ASP A 107 -4.40 6.17 3.93
CA ASP A 107 -5.58 6.91 4.38
C ASP A 107 -6.21 6.24 5.60
N LEU A 108 -6.29 4.91 5.58
CA LEU A 108 -6.81 4.11 6.68
C LEU A 108 -5.95 4.25 7.95
N LEU A 109 -4.63 4.29 7.81
CA LEU A 109 -3.70 4.56 8.91
C LEU A 109 -3.88 5.98 9.46
N ARG A 110 -4.01 7.00 8.61
CA ARG A 110 -4.29 8.37 9.08
C ARG A 110 -5.59 8.47 9.88
N LEU A 111 -6.62 7.72 9.47
CA LEU A 111 -7.87 7.63 10.22
C LEU A 111 -7.67 6.96 11.59
N SER A 112 -6.87 5.89 11.69
CA SER A 112 -6.62 5.20 12.97
C SER A 112 -5.87 6.08 13.97
N GLN A 113 -4.95 6.92 13.49
CA GLN A 113 -4.13 7.82 14.32
C GLN A 113 -4.91 9.00 14.93
N SER A 114 -6.14 9.26 14.47
CA SER A 114 -6.94 10.38 14.96
C SER A 114 -7.50 10.19 16.39
N THR A 115 -7.27 9.03 17.02
CA THR A 115 -7.83 8.67 18.32
C THR A 115 -6.82 7.89 19.18
N ASP A 116 -6.58 8.34 20.42
CA ASP A 116 -5.63 7.71 21.36
C ASP A 116 -5.98 6.25 21.70
N VAL A 117 -7.26 5.87 21.54
CA VAL A 117 -7.79 4.52 21.83
C VAL A 117 -7.23 3.45 20.88
N ASN A 118 -6.66 3.85 19.74
CA ASN A 118 -6.25 2.95 18.65
C ASN A 118 -4.73 2.69 18.60
N ALA A 119 -3.98 2.93 19.67
CA ALA A 119 -2.51 2.76 19.67
C ALA A 119 -2.07 1.36 19.19
N SER A 120 -2.73 0.29 19.67
CA SER A 120 -2.41 -1.09 19.26
C SER A 120 -2.84 -1.40 17.82
N LEU A 121 -3.89 -0.75 17.30
CA LEU A 121 -4.31 -0.89 15.90
C LEU A 121 -3.32 -0.18 14.98
N THR A 122 -2.90 1.04 15.35
CA THR A 122 -1.90 1.82 14.62
C THR A 122 -0.59 1.04 14.52
N GLU A 123 -0.09 0.47 15.61
CA GLU A 123 1.12 -0.38 15.58
C GLU A 123 0.97 -1.57 14.62
N ARG A 124 -0.18 -2.24 14.64
CA ARG A 124 -0.46 -3.35 13.71
C ARG A 124 -0.50 -2.88 12.26
N LEU A 125 -1.06 -1.71 11.99
CA LEU A 125 -1.09 -1.14 10.65
C LEU A 125 0.30 -0.73 10.17
N MET A 126 1.18 -0.29 11.08
CA MET A 126 2.59 -0.04 10.73
C MET A 126 3.30 -1.33 10.34
N ASN A 127 3.10 -2.42 11.09
CA ASN A 127 3.68 -3.72 10.74
C ASN A 127 3.13 -4.22 9.39
N LEU A 128 1.81 -4.12 9.18
CA LEU A 128 1.18 -4.44 7.91
C LEU A 128 1.75 -3.59 6.76
N ALA A 129 2.02 -2.31 6.99
CA ALA A 129 2.63 -1.43 6.01
C ALA A 129 4.07 -1.83 5.66
N THR A 130 4.83 -2.39 6.62
CA THR A 130 6.14 -2.98 6.35
C THR A 130 6.05 -4.23 5.48
N ASP A 131 5.07 -5.10 5.73
CA ASP A 131 4.87 -6.35 4.98
C ASP A 131 4.38 -6.10 3.54
N TRP A 132 3.74 -4.95 3.28
CA TRP A 132 3.15 -4.60 1.99
C TRP A 132 3.75 -3.31 1.40
N PRO A 133 5.03 -3.33 0.99
CA PRO A 133 5.76 -2.14 0.57
C PRO A 133 5.08 -1.35 -0.54
N LEU A 134 4.51 -2.04 -1.53
CA LEU A 134 3.87 -1.38 -2.67
C LEU A 134 2.72 -0.46 -2.25
N SER A 135 1.99 -0.85 -1.20
CA SER A 135 0.82 -0.16 -0.66
C SER A 135 1.15 0.84 0.46
N SER A 136 2.38 0.82 0.99
CA SER A 136 2.78 1.65 2.13
C SER A 136 3.61 2.87 1.78
N VAL A 137 3.79 3.18 0.49
CA VAL A 137 4.46 4.42 0.08
C VAL A 137 3.76 5.63 0.68
N GLY A 138 4.54 6.54 1.28
CA GLY A 138 4.04 7.69 2.04
C GLY A 138 3.78 7.40 3.53
N ILE A 139 4.04 6.17 4.00
CA ILE A 139 4.01 5.80 5.42
C ILE A 139 5.44 5.71 5.94
N ALA A 140 5.72 6.46 7.02
CA ALA A 140 7.02 6.45 7.71
C ALA A 140 7.20 5.16 8.51
N LEU A 141 7.86 4.16 7.92
CA LEU A 141 8.03 2.83 8.51
C LEU A 141 9.14 2.82 9.58
N SER A 142 9.00 1.94 10.56
CA SER A 142 10.02 1.70 11.61
C SER A 142 11.14 0.77 11.15
N ALA A 143 10.92 0.00 10.08
CA ALA A 143 11.87 -0.92 9.49
C ALA A 143 11.85 -0.78 7.96
N GLU A 144 13.01 -1.04 7.33
CA GLU A 144 13.12 -1.08 5.88
C GLU A 144 12.34 -2.28 5.32
N PRO A 145 11.41 -2.09 4.38
CA PRO A 145 10.61 -3.18 3.85
C PRO A 145 11.40 -4.00 2.81
N GLU A 146 11.06 -5.28 2.67
CA GLU A 146 11.62 -6.16 1.64
C GLU A 146 11.02 -5.83 0.26
N VAL A 147 11.85 -5.38 -0.69
CA VAL A 147 11.39 -4.83 -1.98
C VAL A 147 11.84 -5.65 -3.18
N GLN A 148 12.54 -6.78 -3.00
CA GLN A 148 13.13 -7.52 -4.13
C GLN A 148 12.08 -7.93 -5.18
N ALA A 149 10.92 -8.42 -4.75
CA ALA A 149 9.83 -8.80 -5.66
C ALA A 149 9.26 -7.61 -6.47
N ILE A 150 9.32 -6.39 -5.93
CA ILE A 150 8.96 -5.16 -6.66
C ILE A 150 10.05 -4.85 -7.70
N LEU A 151 11.33 -4.94 -7.31
CA LEU A 151 12.47 -4.64 -8.19
C LEU A 151 12.59 -5.63 -9.36
N ASP A 152 12.26 -6.90 -9.13
CA ASP A 152 12.27 -7.96 -10.14
C ASP A 152 11.11 -7.83 -11.15
N CYS A 153 10.03 -7.11 -10.80
CA CYS A 153 8.89 -6.88 -11.67
C CYS A 153 8.89 -5.45 -12.22
N ARG A 154 9.27 -5.28 -13.50
CA ARG A 154 9.43 -3.95 -14.12
C ARG A 154 8.19 -3.05 -14.03
N SER A 155 6.99 -3.60 -14.17
CA SER A 155 5.74 -2.82 -14.06
C SER A 155 5.54 -2.30 -12.63
N LEU A 156 5.77 -3.15 -11.62
CA LEU A 156 5.66 -2.75 -10.21
C LEU A 156 6.77 -1.80 -9.78
N ARG A 157 8.00 -2.00 -10.26
CA ARG A 157 9.13 -1.08 -10.03
C ARG A 157 8.81 0.35 -10.48
N ILE A 158 8.25 0.51 -11.68
CA ILE A 158 7.83 1.83 -12.18
C ILE A 158 6.71 2.41 -11.31
N LEU A 159 5.66 1.62 -11.03
CA LEU A 159 4.57 2.05 -10.16
C LEU A 159 5.07 2.50 -8.78
N TYR A 160 6.02 1.78 -8.21
CA TYR A 160 6.60 2.06 -6.91
C TYR A 160 7.37 3.39 -6.90
N VAL A 161 8.21 3.60 -7.91
CA VAL A 161 8.95 4.86 -8.13
C VAL A 161 8.00 6.03 -8.31
N ASP A 162 6.96 5.88 -9.15
CA ASP A 162 5.96 6.93 -9.38
C ASP A 162 5.25 7.33 -8.08
N ARG A 163 4.92 6.35 -7.24
CA ARG A 163 4.32 6.61 -5.91
C ARG A 163 5.29 7.30 -4.97
N ILE A 164 6.57 6.90 -4.95
CA ILE A 164 7.59 7.55 -4.11
C ILE A 164 7.72 9.02 -4.48
N ILE A 165 7.75 9.30 -5.79
CA ILE A 165 7.80 10.66 -6.33
C ILE A 165 6.55 11.44 -5.93
N ALA A 166 5.36 10.88 -6.17
CA ALA A 166 4.09 11.52 -5.86
C ALA A 166 3.92 11.82 -4.36
N ALA A 167 4.40 10.92 -3.49
CA ALA A 167 4.35 11.09 -2.04
C ALA A 167 5.50 11.94 -1.47
N GLY A 168 6.57 12.18 -2.23
CA GLY A 168 7.80 12.77 -1.70
C GLY A 168 8.43 11.92 -0.59
N ASP A 169 8.37 10.59 -0.75
CA ASP A 169 8.75 9.61 0.27
C ASP A 169 10.27 9.37 0.26
N VAL A 170 11.00 10.19 1.02
CA VAL A 170 12.46 10.12 1.14
C VAL A 170 12.93 8.85 1.87
N ASP A 171 12.06 8.24 2.68
CA ASP A 171 12.44 7.09 3.52
C ASP A 171 12.74 5.87 2.64
N ARG A 172 12.14 5.79 1.43
CA ARG A 172 12.43 4.74 0.44
C ARG A 172 13.76 4.91 -0.29
N LEU A 173 14.43 6.05 -0.15
CA LEU A 173 15.71 6.33 -0.80
C LEU A 173 16.91 5.72 -0.06
N SER A 174 16.72 5.06 1.08
CA SER A 174 17.76 4.26 1.74
C SER A 174 18.29 3.18 0.80
N HIS A 175 17.38 2.50 0.10
CA HIS A 175 17.70 1.44 -0.85
C HIS A 175 18.33 1.99 -2.14
N SER A 176 19.54 1.53 -2.46
CA SER A 176 20.35 2.10 -3.55
C SER A 176 19.72 1.97 -4.93
N GLU A 177 19.11 0.82 -5.26
CA GLU A 177 18.42 0.64 -6.54
C GLU A 177 17.23 1.58 -6.70
N ILE A 178 16.37 1.68 -5.69
CA ILE A 178 15.21 2.59 -5.68
C ILE A 178 15.70 4.03 -5.80
N ARG A 179 16.74 4.41 -5.05
CA ARG A 179 17.36 5.73 -5.13
C ARG A 179 17.83 6.06 -6.55
N ASN A 180 18.45 5.10 -7.23
CA ASN A 180 18.91 5.24 -8.61
C ASN A 180 17.73 5.38 -9.59
N ASP A 181 16.66 4.61 -9.40
CA ASP A 181 15.46 4.72 -10.24
C ASP A 181 14.72 6.04 -10.06
N VAL A 182 14.54 6.48 -8.83
CA VAL A 182 13.92 7.78 -8.51
C VAL A 182 14.75 8.91 -9.11
N ARG A 183 16.09 8.84 -9.00
CA ARG A 183 16.99 9.82 -9.64
C ARG A 183 16.82 9.82 -11.16
N ALA A 184 16.76 8.65 -11.79
CA ALA A 184 16.55 8.52 -13.23
C ALA A 184 15.19 9.06 -13.68
N ALA A 185 14.13 8.80 -12.91
CA ALA A 185 12.77 9.24 -13.19
C ALA A 185 12.60 10.77 -13.03
N ILE A 186 13.19 11.39 -12.01
CA ILE A 186 13.20 12.85 -11.84
C ILE A 186 14.00 13.52 -12.96
N GLY A 187 15.12 12.90 -13.36
CA GLY A 187 15.98 13.36 -14.45
C GLY A 187 16.44 14.81 -14.25
N ALA A 188 16.30 15.64 -15.30
CA ALA A 188 16.75 17.03 -15.30
C ALA A 188 15.73 18.01 -14.68
N ASN A 189 14.68 17.53 -14.01
CA ASN A 189 13.59 18.38 -13.49
C ASN A 189 13.46 18.33 -11.96
N PRO A 190 14.52 18.64 -11.19
CA PRO A 190 14.50 18.54 -9.73
C PRO A 190 13.45 19.44 -9.06
N GLN A 191 13.03 20.52 -9.73
CA GLN A 191 11.98 21.43 -9.26
C GLN A 191 10.59 20.77 -9.14
N LEU A 192 10.35 19.64 -9.81
CA LEU A 192 9.10 18.90 -9.70
C LEU A 192 9.03 18.03 -8.44
N SER A 193 10.18 17.75 -7.81
CA SER A 193 10.25 17.01 -6.55
C SER A 193 11.41 17.52 -5.68
N PRO A 194 11.28 18.74 -5.11
CA PRO A 194 12.39 19.39 -4.43
C PRO A 194 12.93 18.59 -3.24
N LYS A 195 12.03 18.04 -2.41
CA LYS A 195 12.38 17.25 -1.22
C LYS A 195 13.22 16.01 -1.58
N LEU A 196 12.82 15.26 -2.61
CA LEU A 196 13.56 14.09 -3.07
C LEU A 196 14.91 14.50 -3.69
N SER A 197 14.92 15.58 -4.48
CA SER A 197 16.14 16.07 -5.13
C SER A 197 17.21 16.51 -4.12
N GLU A 198 16.80 17.19 -3.05
CA GLU A 198 17.71 17.57 -1.95
C GLU A 198 18.33 16.34 -1.29
N CYS A 199 17.49 15.35 -0.93
CA CYS A 199 17.95 14.09 -0.34
C CYS A 199 18.94 13.35 -1.25
N LEU A 200 18.63 13.26 -2.56
CA LEU A 200 19.49 12.60 -3.54
C LEU A 200 20.87 13.25 -3.71
N LEU A 201 20.97 14.57 -3.52
CA LEU A 201 22.23 15.31 -3.59
C LEU A 201 23.09 15.08 -2.33
N THR A 202 22.48 15.09 -1.15
CA THR A 202 23.19 14.85 0.12
C THR A 202 23.77 13.45 0.18
N THR A 203 23.04 12.43 -0.27
CA THR A 203 23.54 11.05 -0.29
C THR A 203 24.74 10.88 -1.23
N PHE A 204 24.74 11.57 -2.38
CA PHE A 204 25.86 11.49 -3.34
C PHE A 204 27.16 12.06 -2.78
N GLN A 205 27.10 13.16 -2.03
CA GLN A 205 28.28 13.78 -1.42
C GLN A 205 28.96 12.84 -0.41
N ASN A 206 28.17 12.15 0.39
CA ASN A 206 28.68 11.19 1.37
C ASN A 206 29.30 9.95 0.72
N GLU A 207 28.76 9.47 -0.41
CA GLU A 207 29.33 8.33 -1.15
C GLU A 207 30.68 8.68 -1.81
N THR A 208 30.92 9.95 -2.19
CA THR A 208 32.20 10.40 -2.77
C THR A 208 33.30 10.70 -1.75
N ASP A 209 32.94 10.99 -0.49
CA ASP A 209 33.91 11.30 0.58
C ASP A 209 34.46 10.04 1.29
N GLU A 210 33.85 8.88 1.10
CA GLU A 210 34.28 7.58 1.67
C GLU A 210 35.20 6.75 0.74
N THR A 211 35.46 7.24 -0.48
CA THR A 211 36.39 6.63 -1.46
C THR A 211 37.70 7.40 -1.60
#